data_AF-A0A972YZX4-F1
#
_entry.id   AF-A0A972YZX4-F1
#
_cell.length_a   1.000
_cell.length_b   1.000
_cell.length_c   1.000
_cell.angle_alpha   90.00
_cell.angle_beta   90.00
_cell.angle_gamma   90.00
#
_symmetry.space_group_name_H-M   'P 1'
#
loop_
_entity.id
_entity.type
_entity.pdbx_description
1 polymer ?
#
loop_
_entity_poly.entity_id
_entity_poly.type
_entity_poly.pdbx_seq_one_letter_code
_entity_poly.pdbx_strand_id
1 'polypeptide(L)'
;MKPRRLAAIVALAVVAVGCVSDPSPNRVAEDLINTLATTEEERECMLEVLEGYDVNELGSDADSDNPLNADPANEELDRFQADLEACRAAG
;
A
#
# COMPACT_ATOMS: atom_id res chain seq x y z
N MET A 1 19.05 7.23 30.99
CA MET A 1 19.03 5.83 30.53
C MET A 1 17.98 5.74 29.42
N LYS A 2 18.40 5.50 28.17
CA LYS A 2 17.54 5.61 26.98
C LYS A 2 17.10 4.18 26.58
N PRO A 3 15.80 3.86 26.54
CA PRO A 3 15.37 2.50 26.25
C PRO A 3 15.62 2.20 24.76
N ARG A 4 16.48 1.20 24.52
CA ARG A 4 16.74 0.61 23.21
C ARG A 4 15.44 -0.07 22.75
N ARG A 5 14.76 0.51 21.77
CA ARG A 5 13.66 -0.17 21.07
C ARG A 5 14.30 -1.25 20.18
N LEU A 6 14.17 -2.50 20.60
CA LEU A 6 14.50 -3.67 19.81
C LEU A 6 13.53 -3.70 18.61
N ALA A 7 14.06 -3.45 17.42
CA ALA A 7 13.30 -3.63 16.18
C ALA A 7 13.10 -5.13 15.96
N ALA A 8 11.86 -5.59 16.09
CA ALA A 8 11.47 -6.94 15.73
C ALA A 8 11.28 -7.00 14.21
N ILE A 9 12.19 -7.69 13.53
CA ILE A 9 12.11 -7.96 12.09
C ILE A 9 11.12 -9.12 11.93
N VAL A 10 9.93 -8.84 11.40
CA VAL A 10 8.94 -9.86 11.05
C VAL A 10 9.28 -10.39 9.66
N ALA A 11 9.78 -11.63 9.61
CA ALA A 11 10.01 -12.34 8.36
C ALA A 11 8.68 -12.91 7.84
N LEU A 12 8.17 -12.38 6.73
CA LEU A 12 7.02 -12.90 6.02
C LEU A 12 7.44 -14.15 5.21
N ALA A 13 6.97 -15.32 5.66
CA ALA A 13 7.04 -16.55 4.88
C ALA A 13 5.76 -16.67 4.04
N VAL A 14 5.87 -16.50 2.72
CA VAL A 14 4.75 -16.68 1.79
C VAL A 14 4.59 -18.16 1.49
N VAL A 15 3.49 -18.77 1.96
CA VAL A 15 3.10 -20.14 1.60
C VAL A 15 2.26 -20.06 0.33
N ALA A 16 2.81 -20.56 -0.78
CA ALA A 16 2.10 -20.68 -2.05
C ALA A 16 1.11 -21.85 -2.01
N VAL A 17 -0.19 -21.54 -1.99
CA VAL A 17 -1.26 -22.49 -2.35
C VAL A 17 -1.99 -21.92 -3.55
N GLY A 18 -1.90 -22.64 -4.67
CA GLY A 18 -2.45 -22.24 -5.95
C GLY A 18 -3.99 -22.17 -5.97
N CYS A 19 -4.48 -21.00 -6.37
CA CYS A 19 -5.71 -20.72 -7.11
C CYS A 19 -5.53 -19.32 -7.73
N VAL A 20 -5.13 -19.22 -8.99
CA VAL A 20 -4.90 -17.94 -9.68
C VAL A 20 -6.23 -17.40 -10.18
N SER A 21 -6.93 -16.70 -9.30
CA SER A 21 -7.55 -15.45 -9.70
C SER A 21 -6.61 -14.39 -9.13
N ASP A 22 -5.75 -13.80 -9.96
CA ASP A 22 -5.04 -12.59 -9.53
C ASP A 22 -6.13 -11.58 -9.15
N PRO A 23 -6.30 -11.28 -7.84
CA PRO A 23 -7.27 -10.26 -7.45
C PRO A 23 -6.80 -8.95 -8.07
N SER A 24 -7.74 -8.08 -8.48
CA SER A 24 -7.32 -6.78 -8.99
C SER A 24 -6.47 -6.07 -7.92
N PRO A 25 -5.42 -5.33 -8.29
CA PRO A 25 -4.62 -4.52 -7.37
C PRO A 25 -5.48 -3.72 -6.38
N ASN A 26 -6.60 -3.16 -6.84
CA ASN A 26 -7.60 -2.51 -5.98
C ASN A 26 -8.15 -3.42 -4.87
N ARG A 27 -8.52 -4.67 -5.18
CA ARG A 27 -9.03 -5.62 -4.18
C ARG A 27 -7.97 -6.02 -3.16
N VAL A 28 -6.71 -6.13 -3.61
CA VAL A 28 -5.59 -6.40 -2.70
C VAL A 28 -5.34 -5.21 -1.78
N ALA A 29 -5.37 -3.98 -2.32
CA ALA A 29 -5.22 -2.77 -1.54
C ALA A 29 -6.34 -2.60 -0.50
N GLU A 30 -7.60 -2.81 -0.89
CA GLU A 30 -8.75 -2.82 0.03
C GLU A 30 -8.58 -3.84 1.16
N ASP A 31 -8.16 -5.07 0.85
CA ASP A 31 -7.97 -6.14 1.84
C ASP A 31 -6.83 -5.82 2.82
N LEU A 32 -5.73 -5.24 2.32
CA LEU A 32 -4.63 -4.75 3.14
C LEU A 32 -5.08 -3.61 4.06
N ILE A 33 -5.84 -2.64 3.56
CA ILE A 33 -6.39 -1.56 4.39
C ILE A 33 -7.27 -2.11 5.49
N ASN A 34 -8.19 -3.04 5.16
CA ASN A 34 -9.06 -3.67 6.15
C ASN A 34 -8.30 -4.50 7.20
N THR A 35 -7.11 -5.01 6.86
CA THR A 35 -6.27 -5.79 7.78
C THR A 35 -5.33 -4.90 8.62
N LEU A 36 -4.82 -3.82 8.04
CA LEU A 36 -3.77 -2.98 8.63
C LEU A 36 -4.33 -1.81 9.43
N ALA A 37 -5.52 -1.32 9.08
CA ALA A 37 -6.20 -0.27 9.84
C ALA A 37 -6.46 -0.73 11.27
N THR A 38 -6.09 0.09 12.24
CA THR A 38 -6.30 -0.19 13.66
C THR A 38 -7.59 0.43 14.20
N THR A 39 -8.09 1.47 13.53
CA THR A 39 -9.34 2.15 13.84
C THR A 39 -10.22 2.26 12.59
N GLU A 40 -11.52 2.48 12.81
CA GLU A 40 -12.48 2.68 11.72
C GLU A 40 -12.20 3.98 10.95
N GLU A 41 -11.78 5.03 11.67
CA GLU A 41 -11.43 6.33 11.08
C GLU A 41 -10.18 6.23 10.19
N GLU A 42 -9.16 5.48 10.62
CA GLU A 42 -7.98 5.16 9.81
C GLU A 42 -8.40 4.38 8.54
N ARG A 43 -9.28 3.38 8.70
CA ARG A 43 -9.79 2.54 7.60
C ARG A 43 -10.53 3.35 6.55
N GLU A 44 -11.48 4.18 6.97
CA GLU A 44 -12.29 5.02 6.07
C GLU A 44 -11.41 6.02 5.32
N CYS A 45 -10.50 6.70 6.02
CA CYS A 45 -9.55 7.62 5.39
C CYS A 45 -8.69 6.92 4.32
N MET A 46 -8.13 5.75 4.63
CA MET A 46 -7.28 5.01 3.68
C MET A 46 -8.07 4.50 2.46
N LEU A 47 -9.34 4.13 2.63
CA LEU A 47 -10.20 3.73 1.52
C LEU A 47 -10.55 4.91 0.61
N GLU A 48 -10.83 6.09 1.19
CA GLU A 48 -11.05 7.31 0.40
C GLU A 48 -9.81 7.70 -0.41
N VAL A 49 -8.62 7.58 0.19
CA VAL A 49 -7.35 7.75 -0.53
C VAL A 49 -7.25 6.74 -1.68
N LEU A 50 -7.52 5.46 -1.43
CA LEU A 50 -7.46 4.42 -2.47
C LEU A 50 -8.40 4.72 -3.65
N GLU A 51 -9.61 5.22 -3.41
CA GLU A 51 -10.55 5.61 -4.48
C GLU A 51 -10.02 6.77 -5.35
N GLY A 52 -9.11 7.59 -4.82
CA GLY A 52 -8.49 8.71 -5.52
C GLY A 52 -7.35 8.34 -6.47
N TYR A 53 -6.85 7.10 -6.42
CA TYR A 53 -5.71 6.64 -7.22
C TYR A 53 -6.08 5.42 -8.06
N ASP A 54 -5.70 5.40 -9.35
CA ASP A 54 -5.78 4.18 -10.15
C ASP A 54 -4.56 3.30 -9.89
N VAL A 55 -4.59 2.54 -8.80
CA VAL A 55 -3.48 1.65 -8.40
C VAL A 55 -3.16 0.56 -9.44
N ASN A 56 -4.05 0.27 -10.40
CA ASN A 56 -3.78 -0.69 -11.46
C ASN A 56 -2.86 -0.08 -12.53
N GLU A 57 -3.22 1.12 -13.00
CA GLU A 57 -2.40 1.88 -13.95
C GLU A 57 -1.08 2.28 -13.29
N LEU A 58 -1.14 2.80 -12.07
CA LEU A 58 0.01 3.24 -11.31
C LEU A 58 1.03 2.12 -11.07
N GLY A 59 0.58 0.93 -10.68
CA GLY A 59 1.45 -0.24 -10.53
C GLY A 59 2.05 -0.69 -11.87
N SER A 60 1.24 -0.74 -12.94
CA SER A 60 1.70 -1.13 -14.27
C SER A 60 2.74 -0.17 -14.84
N ASP A 61 2.56 1.13 -14.63
CA ASP A 61 3.47 2.14 -15.15
C ASP A 61 4.76 2.23 -14.33
N ALA A 62 4.68 2.05 -13.01
CA ALA A 62 5.86 1.99 -12.13
C ALA A 62 6.76 0.79 -12.45
N ASP A 63 6.18 -0.35 -12.82
CA ASP A 63 6.90 -1.56 -13.25
C ASP A 63 7.41 -1.48 -14.71
N SER A 64 7.19 -0.36 -15.41
CA SER A 64 7.61 -0.20 -16.80
C SER A 64 9.13 -0.11 -16.96
N ASP A 65 9.69 -0.77 -17.97
CA ASP A 65 11.10 -0.59 -18.37
C ASP A 65 11.37 0.79 -19.00
N ASN A 66 10.32 1.57 -19.30
CA ASN A 66 10.44 2.90 -19.88
C ASN A 66 10.48 3.96 -18.77
N PRO A 67 11.59 4.68 -18.57
CA PRO A 67 11.68 5.71 -17.52
C PRO A 67 10.69 6.86 -17.70
N LEU A 68 10.22 7.12 -18.93
CA LEU A 68 9.19 8.15 -19.17
C LEU A 68 7.82 7.78 -18.57
N ASN A 69 7.60 6.50 -18.27
CA ASN A 69 6.39 6.00 -17.61
C ASN A 69 6.69 5.68 -16.14
N ALA A 70 7.82 5.02 -15.86
CA ALA A 70 8.17 4.60 -14.52
C ALA A 70 8.49 5.76 -13.59
N ASP A 71 9.24 6.78 -14.02
CA ASP A 71 9.61 7.91 -13.15
C ASP A 71 8.38 8.67 -12.63
N PRO A 72 7.41 9.11 -13.48
CA PRO A 72 6.22 9.79 -12.98
C PRO A 72 5.31 8.88 -12.17
N ALA A 73 5.18 7.60 -12.52
CA ALA A 73 4.38 6.65 -11.76
C ALA A 73 4.98 6.37 -10.38
N ASN A 74 6.31 6.29 -10.26
CA ASN A 74 6.98 6.17 -8.96
C ASN A 74 6.78 7.42 -8.10
N GLU A 75 6.82 8.61 -8.69
CA GLU A 75 6.51 9.84 -7.94
C GLU A 75 5.05 9.84 -7.43
N GLU A 76 4.12 9.34 -8.23
CA GLU A 76 2.72 9.23 -7.83
C GLU A 76 2.50 8.12 -6.78
N LEU A 77 3.24 7.01 -6.83
CA LEU A 77 3.28 6.00 -5.76
C LEU A 77 3.78 6.60 -4.45
N ASP A 78 4.82 7.42 -4.49
CA ASP A 78 5.34 8.10 -3.29
C ASP A 78 4.26 9.00 -2.66
N ARG A 79 3.47 9.70 -3.49
CA ARG A 79 2.34 10.52 -3.01
C ARG A 79 1.23 9.65 -2.42
N PHE A 80 0.85 8.58 -3.11
CA PHE A 80 -0.14 7.62 -2.62
C PHE A 80 0.26 7.05 -1.25
N GLN A 81 1.51 6.64 -1.09
CA GLN A 81 2.03 6.16 0.18
C GLN A 81 1.99 7.26 1.26
N ALA A 82 2.37 8.49 0.93
CA ALA A 82 2.33 9.60 1.88
C ALA A 82 0.90 9.92 2.34
N ASP A 83 -0.09 9.86 1.45
CA ASP A 83 -1.50 10.09 1.79
C ASP A 83 -2.04 8.99 2.71
N LEU A 84 -1.69 7.72 2.44
CA LEU A 84 -2.01 6.61 3.34
C LEU A 84 -1.36 6.80 4.72
N GLU A 85 -0.08 7.16 4.78
CA GLU A 85 0.62 7.42 6.05
C GLU A 85 0.00 8.60 6.83
N ALA A 86 -0.50 9.62 6.12
CA ALA A 86 -1.20 10.73 6.74
C ALA A 86 -2.51 10.27 7.41
N CYS A 87 -3.28 9.39 6.78
CA CYS A 87 -4.47 8.77 7.40
C CYS A 87 -4.11 8.03 8.69
N ARG A 88 -3.02 7.25 8.68
CA ARG A 88 -2.55 6.49 9.85
C ARG A 88 -2.02 7.36 10.98
N ALA A 89 -1.52 8.55 10.67
CA ALA A 89 -1.07 9.51 11.67
C ALA A 89 -2.20 10.39 12.23
N ALA A 90 -3.34 10.45 11.54
CA ALA A 90 -4.51 11.24 11.92
C ALA A 90 -5.46 10.49 12.87
N GLY A 91 -5.53 9.15 12.77
CA GLY A 91 -6.28 8.26 13.67
C GLY A 91 -5.55 7.87 14.96
#